data_AF-A0A3B9ELL7-F1
#
_entry.id   AF-A0A3B9ELL7-F1
#
_cell.length_a   1.000
_cell.length_b   1.000
_cell.length_c   1.000
_cell.angle_alpha   90.00
_cell.angle_beta   90.00
_cell.angle_gamma   90.00
#
_symmetry.space_group_name_H-M   'P 1'
#
loop_
_entity.id
_entity.type
_entity.pdbx_description
1 polymer ?
#
loop_
_entity_poly.entity_id
_entity_poly.type
_entity_poly.pdbx_seq_one_letter_code
_entity_poly.pdbx_strand_id
1 'polypeptide(L)'
;MTDYSPANSAPVHVIGGGLAGSEAAWQLARAGVPVVLHEMRPERATDAHHTQDMAELVCSNSFRSDDYETNAVGLLHEEMRRLGSLILSSADAHRVPAGAALAVDREGFAAAVTKALESDPLITIERGEIDTLPPEDWSSVIIATGPLTSPGLSKAICDVTGQDQLAFFDAIAPIVHKESIDFDKAWYQSRYDKGDGKDYINLPMTRAQYETFIEDLLAAEKHQFKDWEKDTPYFEGCLPIEVMAERGPRTLSFGPMKPVGLTNPHDPETRLGAVVQLRQDNALGTLYNMVGFQTKLTYGEQQR
;
A
#
# COMPACT_ATOMS: atom_id res chain seq x y z
N MET A 1 -19.99 25.72 -29.83
CA MET A 1 -19.94 24.37 -29.22
C MET A 1 -19.67 23.40 -30.35
N THR A 2 -18.40 23.04 -30.53
CA THR A 2 -18.00 22.02 -31.50
C THR A 2 -18.41 20.66 -30.97
N ASP A 3 -19.24 19.99 -31.76
CA ASP A 3 -19.74 18.63 -31.55
C ASP A 3 -18.55 17.66 -31.59
N TYR A 4 -18.05 17.23 -30.41
CA TYR A 4 -17.00 16.24 -30.31
C TYR A 4 -17.66 14.87 -30.38
N SER A 5 -17.69 14.27 -31.57
CA SER A 5 -18.17 12.89 -31.74
C SER A 5 -17.10 11.94 -31.19
N PRO A 6 -17.35 11.22 -30.08
CA PRO A 6 -16.33 10.40 -29.39
C PRO A 6 -15.95 9.12 -30.15
N ALA A 7 -16.64 8.79 -31.25
CA ALA A 7 -16.46 7.53 -31.95
C ALA A 7 -15.21 7.44 -32.85
N ASN A 8 -14.39 8.51 -32.94
CA ASN A 8 -13.26 8.59 -33.87
C ASN A 8 -11.97 9.19 -33.29
N SER A 9 -11.88 9.36 -31.95
CA SER A 9 -10.63 9.78 -31.31
C SER A 9 -9.70 8.58 -31.14
N ALA A 10 -8.41 8.76 -31.48
CA ALA A 10 -7.38 7.77 -31.18
C ALA A 10 -7.39 7.43 -29.67
N PRO A 11 -7.20 6.16 -29.29
CA PRO A 11 -7.25 5.78 -27.90
C PRO A 11 -6.08 6.38 -27.12
N VAL A 12 -6.29 6.60 -25.83
CA VAL A 12 -5.19 6.84 -24.89
C VAL A 12 -4.65 5.48 -24.44
N HIS A 13 -3.34 5.31 -24.51
CA HIS A 13 -2.70 4.10 -24.01
C HIS A 13 -2.30 4.27 -22.54
N VAL A 14 -2.69 3.33 -21.69
CA VAL A 14 -2.31 3.31 -20.27
C VAL A 14 -1.46 2.07 -20.05
N ILE A 15 -0.20 2.25 -19.64
CA ILE A 15 0.74 1.14 -19.43
C ILE A 15 0.81 0.81 -17.94
N GLY A 16 0.32 -0.37 -17.55
CA GLY A 16 0.31 -0.88 -16.19
C GLY A 16 -1.10 -0.89 -15.57
N GLY A 17 -1.59 -2.05 -15.17
CA GLY A 17 -2.91 -2.27 -14.59
C GLY A 17 -3.00 -2.12 -13.07
N GLY A 18 -2.05 -1.41 -12.45
CA GLY A 18 -2.08 -1.14 -11.00
C GLY A 18 -3.20 -0.17 -10.59
N LEU A 19 -3.19 0.29 -9.33
CA LEU A 19 -4.18 1.25 -8.81
C LEU A 19 -4.31 2.50 -9.70
N ALA A 20 -3.17 3.10 -10.08
CA ALA A 20 -3.15 4.32 -10.88
C ALA A 20 -3.63 4.11 -12.31
N GLY A 21 -3.18 3.04 -12.99
CA GLY A 21 -3.58 2.76 -14.37
C GLY A 21 -5.04 2.35 -14.49
N SER A 22 -5.53 1.57 -13.52
CA SER A 22 -6.96 1.21 -13.43
C SER A 22 -7.84 2.45 -13.28
N GLU A 23 -7.49 3.35 -12.36
CA GLU A 23 -8.24 4.60 -12.15
C GLU A 23 -8.13 5.54 -13.36
N ALA A 24 -6.96 5.65 -13.98
CA ALA A 24 -6.77 6.48 -15.17
C ALA A 24 -7.63 5.99 -16.35
N ALA A 25 -7.60 4.68 -16.64
CA ALA A 25 -8.41 4.07 -17.68
C ALA A 25 -9.90 4.28 -17.44
N TRP A 26 -10.35 4.10 -16.20
CA TRP A 26 -11.73 4.36 -15.80
C TRP A 26 -12.15 5.81 -16.03
N GLN A 27 -11.36 6.78 -15.54
CA GLN A 27 -11.69 8.20 -15.67
C GLN A 27 -11.71 8.66 -17.13
N LEU A 28 -10.80 8.17 -17.97
CA LEU A 28 -10.79 8.42 -19.41
C LEU A 28 -12.06 7.87 -20.08
N ALA A 29 -12.46 6.65 -19.77
CA ALA A 29 -13.68 6.05 -20.29
C ALA A 29 -14.94 6.82 -19.83
N ARG A 30 -14.99 7.27 -18.56
CA ARG A 30 -16.08 8.14 -18.06
C ARG A 30 -16.13 9.49 -18.77
N ALA A 31 -15.01 9.98 -19.29
CA ALA A 31 -14.94 11.18 -20.13
C ALA A 31 -15.26 10.91 -21.62
N GLY A 32 -15.59 9.67 -21.99
CA GLY A 32 -15.89 9.28 -23.37
C GLY A 32 -14.66 9.07 -24.25
N VAL A 33 -13.48 8.91 -23.66
CA VAL A 33 -12.22 8.70 -24.38
C VAL A 33 -11.92 7.19 -24.45
N PRO A 34 -11.72 6.61 -25.63
CA PRO A 34 -11.29 5.21 -25.76
C PRO A 34 -9.91 4.98 -25.13
N VAL A 35 -9.72 3.83 -24.50
CA VAL A 35 -8.49 3.46 -23.78
C VAL A 35 -8.02 2.08 -24.21
N VAL A 36 -6.70 1.95 -24.37
CA VAL A 36 -6.03 0.64 -24.38
C VAL A 36 -5.21 0.53 -23.10
N LEU A 37 -5.62 -0.36 -22.20
CA LEU A 37 -4.94 -0.64 -20.94
C LEU A 37 -4.02 -1.85 -21.13
N HIS A 38 -2.72 -1.61 -21.10
CA HIS A 38 -1.69 -2.64 -21.21
C HIS A 38 -1.34 -3.21 -19.83
N GLU A 39 -1.36 -4.53 -19.67
CA GLU A 39 -0.95 -5.21 -18.46
C GLU A 39 -0.10 -6.44 -18.79
N MET A 40 1.12 -6.47 -18.28
CA MET A 40 2.07 -7.54 -18.58
C MET A 40 1.70 -8.86 -17.90
N ARG A 41 1.00 -8.83 -16.77
CA ARG A 41 0.50 -10.03 -16.09
C ARG A 41 -0.70 -10.59 -16.87
N PRO A 42 -0.87 -11.93 -16.99
CA PRO A 42 -0.05 -12.97 -16.36
C PRO A 42 1.19 -13.38 -17.17
N GLU A 43 1.34 -12.90 -18.41
CA GLU A 43 2.42 -13.33 -19.31
C GLU A 43 3.81 -13.10 -18.71
N ARG A 44 3.95 -11.98 -18.00
CA ARG A 44 5.10 -11.67 -17.17
C ARG A 44 4.66 -11.34 -15.75
N ALA A 45 4.98 -12.24 -14.83
CA ALA A 45 4.80 -12.00 -13.40
C ALA A 45 5.84 -11.02 -12.84
N THR A 46 5.58 -10.56 -11.62
CA THR A 46 6.55 -9.83 -10.79
C THR A 46 6.82 -10.63 -9.53
N ASP A 47 7.83 -10.23 -8.76
CA ASP A 47 8.13 -10.87 -7.48
C ASP A 47 7.06 -10.67 -6.39
N ALA A 48 6.14 -9.69 -6.55
CA ALA A 48 5.15 -9.33 -5.52
C ALA A 48 3.69 -9.69 -5.87
N HIS A 49 3.32 -9.64 -7.15
CA HIS A 49 1.94 -9.94 -7.58
C HIS A 49 1.71 -11.46 -7.68
N HIS A 50 0.55 -11.89 -7.19
CA HIS A 50 0.09 -13.28 -7.18
C HIS A 50 -0.98 -13.56 -8.24
N THR A 51 -1.60 -12.52 -8.80
CA THR A 51 -2.72 -12.67 -9.74
C THR A 51 -2.49 -11.88 -11.04
N GLN A 52 -3.40 -12.09 -11.99
CA GLN A 52 -3.50 -11.29 -13.22
C GLN A 52 -4.44 -10.10 -13.08
N ASP A 53 -5.02 -9.90 -11.90
CA ASP A 53 -6.08 -8.94 -11.69
C ASP A 53 -5.51 -7.52 -11.61
N MET A 54 -6.33 -6.59 -12.05
CA MET A 54 -6.07 -5.16 -12.00
C MET A 54 -6.15 -4.67 -10.55
N ALA A 55 -5.37 -3.64 -10.22
CA ALA A 55 -5.32 -3.02 -8.90
C ALA A 55 -5.01 -3.97 -7.72
N GLU A 56 -4.35 -5.10 -7.97
CA GLU A 56 -3.95 -6.03 -6.92
C GLU A 56 -3.13 -5.34 -5.80
N LEU A 57 -3.49 -5.60 -4.54
CA LEU A 57 -2.80 -5.08 -3.36
C LEU A 57 -1.74 -6.07 -2.87
N VAL A 58 -0.47 -5.81 -3.17
CA VAL A 58 0.66 -6.72 -2.87
C VAL A 58 1.29 -6.54 -1.48
N CYS A 59 0.89 -5.51 -0.73
CA CYS A 59 1.38 -5.24 0.62
C CYS A 59 0.17 -5.10 1.57
N SER A 60 -0.06 -3.92 2.17
CA SER A 60 -1.19 -3.67 3.06
C SER A 60 -2.55 -3.75 2.35
N ASN A 61 -3.54 -4.41 2.97
CA ASN A 61 -4.95 -4.40 2.55
C ASN A 61 -5.71 -3.11 2.89
N SER A 62 -5.02 -2.06 3.35
CA SER A 62 -5.64 -0.81 3.78
C SER A 62 -5.13 0.38 2.99
N PHE A 63 -6.09 1.20 2.59
CA PHE A 63 -5.92 2.54 2.03
C PHE A 63 -5.69 3.60 3.11
N ARG A 64 -5.39 3.19 4.35
CA ARG A 64 -5.21 4.06 5.53
C ARG A 64 -6.53 4.75 5.93
N SER A 65 -6.43 5.86 6.66
CA SER A 65 -7.58 6.51 7.29
C SER A 65 -8.60 6.99 6.26
N ASP A 66 -9.88 6.74 6.55
CA ASP A 66 -11.04 7.20 5.77
C ASP A 66 -11.78 8.37 6.43
N ASP A 67 -11.19 8.94 7.50
CA ASP A 67 -11.71 10.10 8.23
C ASP A 67 -11.37 11.38 7.47
N TYR A 68 -12.32 11.87 6.66
CA TYR A 68 -12.08 13.04 5.80
C TYR A 68 -12.06 14.38 6.54
N GLU A 69 -12.54 14.44 7.79
CA GLU A 69 -12.60 15.67 8.57
C GLU A 69 -11.24 15.97 9.24
N THR A 70 -10.51 14.93 9.64
CA THR A 70 -9.29 15.07 10.44
C THR A 70 -8.05 14.40 9.86
N ASN A 71 -8.16 13.71 8.72
CA ASN A 71 -7.04 13.05 8.05
C ASN A 71 -6.93 13.43 6.57
N ALA A 72 -5.72 13.79 6.13
CA ALA A 72 -5.46 14.17 4.73
C ALA A 72 -5.73 13.02 3.74
N VAL A 73 -5.48 11.76 4.13
CA VAL A 73 -5.77 10.60 3.28
C VAL A 73 -7.28 10.38 3.16
N GLY A 74 -8.00 10.54 4.27
CA GLY A 74 -9.47 10.48 4.26
C GLY A 74 -10.09 11.59 3.40
N LEU A 75 -9.51 12.80 3.42
CA LEU A 75 -9.95 13.89 2.54
C LEU A 75 -9.76 13.53 1.07
N LEU A 76 -8.61 12.97 0.71
CA LEU A 76 -8.36 12.50 -0.66
C LEU A 76 -9.36 11.41 -1.06
N HIS A 77 -9.69 10.47 -0.18
CA HIS A 77 -10.73 9.46 -0.44
C HIS A 77 -12.09 10.11 -0.75
N GLU A 78 -12.49 11.11 0.03
CA GLU A 78 -13.73 11.85 -0.18
C GLU A 78 -13.74 12.60 -1.52
N GLU A 79 -12.63 13.24 -1.89
CA GLU A 79 -12.48 13.86 -3.21
C GLU A 79 -12.59 12.83 -4.35
N MET A 80 -11.92 11.69 -4.21
CA MET A 80 -11.98 10.59 -5.17
C MET A 80 -13.40 10.01 -5.31
N ARG A 81 -14.14 9.87 -4.21
CA ARG A 81 -15.56 9.44 -4.25
C ARG A 81 -16.42 10.43 -5.03
N ARG A 82 -16.23 11.73 -4.81
CA ARG A 82 -16.96 12.79 -5.54
C ARG A 82 -16.63 12.80 -7.04
N LEU A 83 -15.43 12.37 -7.40
CA LEU A 83 -14.98 12.20 -8.78
C LEU A 83 -15.36 10.83 -9.38
N GLY A 84 -16.16 10.02 -8.67
CA GLY A 84 -16.65 8.74 -9.19
C GLY A 84 -15.57 7.67 -9.34
N SER A 85 -14.62 7.63 -8.39
CA SER A 85 -13.48 6.70 -8.46
C SER A 85 -13.89 5.23 -8.48
N LEU A 86 -13.26 4.48 -9.39
CA LEU A 86 -13.41 3.03 -9.47
C LEU A 86 -12.74 2.34 -8.27
N ILE A 87 -11.55 2.79 -7.90
CA ILE A 87 -10.81 2.25 -6.76
C ILE A 87 -11.62 2.42 -5.47
N LEU A 88 -12.11 3.62 -5.16
CA LEU A 88 -12.84 3.87 -3.91
C LEU A 88 -14.20 3.19 -3.89
N SER A 89 -14.94 3.17 -5.01
CA SER A 89 -16.21 2.44 -5.06
C SER A 89 -16.04 0.93 -4.90
N SER A 90 -14.99 0.36 -5.49
CA SER A 90 -14.66 -1.07 -5.35
C SER A 90 -14.18 -1.39 -3.94
N ALA A 91 -13.40 -0.49 -3.33
CA ALA A 91 -12.94 -0.62 -1.95
C ALA A 91 -14.09 -0.54 -0.94
N ASP A 92 -15.03 0.38 -1.14
CA ASP A 92 -16.22 0.49 -0.29
C ASP A 92 -17.09 -0.79 -0.36
N ALA A 93 -17.23 -1.38 -1.55
CA ALA A 93 -18.00 -2.62 -1.75
C ALA A 93 -17.35 -3.86 -1.12
N HIS A 94 -16.03 -3.86 -0.96
CA HIS A 94 -15.24 -4.98 -0.40
C HIS A 94 -14.61 -4.62 0.95
N ARG A 95 -15.19 -3.65 1.67
CA ARG A 95 -14.66 -3.19 2.94
C ARG A 95 -14.68 -4.30 3.99
N VAL A 96 -13.59 -4.41 4.73
CA VAL A 96 -13.47 -5.25 5.94
C VAL A 96 -13.26 -4.36 7.18
N PRO A 97 -13.59 -4.83 8.40
CA PRO A 97 -13.39 -4.06 9.64
C PRO A 97 -11.94 -3.57 9.81
N ALA A 98 -11.76 -2.27 10.00
CA ALA A 98 -10.45 -1.62 10.19
C ALA A 98 -10.53 -0.22 10.87
N GLY A 99 -11.58 0.03 11.64
CA GLY A 99 -11.76 1.21 12.46
C GLY A 99 -11.90 2.48 11.63
N ALA A 100 -11.06 3.47 11.91
CA ALA A 100 -11.02 4.71 11.13
C ALA A 100 -10.31 4.55 9.77
N ALA A 101 -9.80 3.37 9.42
CA ALA A 101 -9.19 3.08 8.14
C ALA A 101 -10.15 2.39 7.17
N LEU A 102 -9.96 2.65 5.88
CA LEU A 102 -10.54 1.86 4.80
C LEU A 102 -9.60 0.67 4.56
N ALA A 103 -10.04 -0.53 4.89
CA ALA A 103 -9.38 -1.77 4.53
C ALA A 103 -10.34 -2.64 3.72
N VAL A 104 -9.77 -3.50 2.87
CA VAL A 104 -10.54 -4.29 1.90
C VAL A 104 -10.15 -5.77 1.94
N ASP A 105 -11.09 -6.61 1.52
CA ASP A 105 -10.75 -7.95 1.04
C ASP A 105 -9.98 -7.83 -0.28
N ARG A 106 -8.71 -8.25 -0.30
CA ARG A 106 -7.78 -8.00 -1.43
C ARG A 106 -8.27 -8.63 -2.73
N GLU A 107 -8.70 -9.90 -2.66
CA GLU A 107 -9.12 -10.66 -3.84
C GLU A 107 -10.44 -10.13 -4.38
N GLY A 108 -11.45 -9.95 -3.51
CA GLY A 108 -12.73 -9.37 -3.91
C GLY A 108 -12.59 -7.98 -4.53
N PHE A 109 -11.74 -7.13 -3.92
CA PHE A 109 -11.44 -5.80 -4.43
C PHE A 109 -10.82 -5.83 -5.84
N ALA A 110 -9.73 -6.59 -6.04
CA ALA A 110 -9.03 -6.66 -7.32
C ALA A 110 -9.91 -7.27 -8.43
N ALA A 111 -10.68 -8.31 -8.10
CA ALA A 111 -11.63 -8.93 -9.01
C ALA A 111 -12.74 -7.95 -9.44
N ALA A 112 -13.23 -7.12 -8.52
CA ALA A 112 -14.25 -6.12 -8.83
C ALA A 112 -13.74 -5.01 -9.75
N VAL A 113 -12.52 -4.51 -9.50
CA VAL A 113 -11.87 -3.54 -10.40
C VAL A 113 -11.68 -4.14 -11.79
N THR A 114 -11.12 -5.35 -11.86
CA THR A 114 -10.89 -6.06 -13.13
C THR A 114 -12.18 -6.21 -13.93
N LYS A 115 -13.23 -6.73 -13.29
CA LYS A 115 -14.54 -6.92 -13.93
C LYS A 115 -15.13 -5.61 -14.43
N ALA A 116 -15.01 -4.52 -13.68
CA ALA A 116 -15.52 -3.22 -14.08
C ALA A 116 -14.82 -2.69 -15.34
N LEU A 117 -13.49 -2.83 -15.41
CA LEU A 117 -12.69 -2.43 -16.58
C LEU A 117 -12.99 -3.30 -17.80
N GLU A 118 -13.06 -4.62 -17.63
CA GLU A 118 -13.39 -5.57 -18.72
C GLU A 118 -14.80 -5.37 -19.29
N SER A 119 -15.73 -4.83 -18.49
CA SER A 119 -17.12 -4.61 -18.89
C SER A 119 -17.34 -3.26 -19.57
N ASP A 120 -16.36 -2.37 -19.59
CA ASP A 120 -16.49 -1.03 -20.18
C ASP A 120 -16.19 -1.07 -21.69
N PRO A 121 -17.13 -0.70 -22.57
CA PRO A 121 -16.93 -0.77 -24.02
C PRO A 121 -15.89 0.21 -24.56
N LEU A 122 -15.44 1.19 -23.77
CA LEU A 122 -14.38 2.12 -24.16
C LEU A 122 -12.99 1.66 -23.68
N ILE A 123 -12.89 0.57 -22.93
CA ILE A 123 -11.62 0.07 -22.41
C ILE A 123 -11.31 -1.27 -23.07
N THR A 124 -10.22 -1.31 -23.84
CA THR A 124 -9.63 -2.54 -24.34
C THR A 124 -8.46 -2.91 -23.45
N ILE A 125 -8.44 -4.13 -22.91
CA ILE A 125 -7.30 -4.64 -22.13
C ILE A 125 -6.41 -5.47 -23.05
N GLU A 126 -5.15 -5.08 -23.17
CA GLU A 126 -4.13 -5.80 -23.91
C GLU A 126 -3.13 -6.43 -22.94
N ARG A 127 -3.06 -7.76 -22.98
CA ARG A 127 -2.10 -8.53 -22.18
C ARG A 127 -0.77 -8.58 -22.93
N GLY A 128 0.30 -8.18 -22.26
CA GLY A 128 1.63 -8.12 -22.85
C GLY A 128 2.54 -7.10 -22.18
N GLU A 129 3.84 -7.38 -22.20
CA GLU A 129 4.84 -6.43 -21.70
C GLU A 129 5.10 -5.31 -22.70
N ILE A 130 5.06 -4.06 -22.23
CA ILE A 130 5.66 -2.92 -22.91
C ILE A 130 7.03 -2.67 -22.28
N ASP A 131 8.09 -3.08 -22.99
CA ASP A 131 9.48 -3.08 -22.50
C ASP A 131 10.34 -1.95 -23.10
N THR A 132 9.73 -1.06 -23.88
CA THR A 132 10.37 0.07 -24.54
C THR A 132 9.54 1.34 -24.32
N LEU A 133 10.07 2.49 -24.72
CA LEU A 133 9.26 3.71 -24.73
C LEU A 133 8.04 3.54 -25.62
N PRO A 134 6.94 4.25 -25.30
CA PRO A 134 5.75 4.21 -26.13
C PRO A 134 6.08 4.52 -27.60
N PRO A 135 5.56 3.73 -28.56
CA PRO A 135 5.74 3.97 -29.99
C PRO A 135 5.34 5.39 -30.44
N GLU A 136 6.01 5.93 -31.46
CA GLU A 136 5.75 7.29 -31.96
C GLU A 136 4.34 7.48 -32.54
N ASP A 137 3.69 6.40 -32.97
CA ASP A 137 2.32 6.42 -33.48
C ASP A 137 1.26 6.49 -32.36
N TRP A 138 1.64 6.31 -31.10
CA TRP A 138 0.75 6.52 -29.95
C TRP A 138 0.68 8.00 -29.60
N SER A 139 -0.48 8.60 -29.83
CA SER A 139 -0.66 10.06 -29.67
C SER A 139 -0.74 10.52 -28.21
N SER A 140 -1.12 9.66 -27.28
CA SER A 140 -1.26 10.01 -25.85
C SER A 140 -1.10 8.76 -24.99
N VAL A 141 -0.20 8.86 -24.00
CA VAL A 141 0.22 7.70 -23.21
C VAL A 141 0.37 8.09 -21.74
N ILE A 142 -0.16 7.24 -20.85
CA ILE A 142 0.06 7.31 -19.40
C ILE A 142 0.90 6.11 -19.00
N ILE A 143 2.07 6.35 -18.41
CA ILE A 143 2.91 5.29 -17.82
C ILE A 143 2.54 5.16 -16.34
N ALA A 144 1.93 4.03 -15.97
CA ALA A 144 1.41 3.72 -14.64
C ALA A 144 1.87 2.32 -14.16
N THR A 145 3.09 1.92 -14.52
CA THR A 145 3.67 0.59 -14.24
C THR A 145 4.05 0.35 -12.79
N GLY A 146 3.86 1.36 -11.94
CA GLY A 146 4.06 1.23 -10.51
C GLY A 146 5.52 0.94 -10.14
N PRO A 147 5.73 0.43 -8.93
CA PRO A 147 7.07 0.31 -8.37
C PRO A 147 7.96 -0.75 -9.02
N LEU A 148 7.35 -1.84 -9.49
CA LEU A 148 8.04 -2.97 -10.11
C LEU A 148 8.01 -2.84 -11.64
N THR A 149 8.36 -1.64 -12.12
CA THR A 149 8.44 -1.36 -13.56
C THR A 149 9.42 -2.35 -14.21
N SER A 150 9.01 -2.90 -15.35
CA SER A 150 9.82 -3.77 -16.20
C SER A 150 11.25 -3.20 -16.40
N PRO A 151 12.31 -4.03 -16.32
CA PRO A 151 13.69 -3.57 -16.54
C PRO A 151 13.89 -2.87 -17.90
N GLY A 152 13.23 -3.34 -18.96
CA GLY A 152 13.32 -2.75 -20.28
C GLY A 152 12.77 -1.32 -20.28
N LEU A 153 11.53 -1.16 -19.81
CA LEU A 153 10.87 0.14 -19.75
C LEU A 153 11.58 1.09 -18.78
N SER A 154 12.02 0.59 -17.62
CA SER A 154 12.79 1.36 -16.65
C SER A 154 14.06 1.93 -17.29
N LYS A 155 14.80 1.10 -18.03
CA LYS A 155 16.01 1.55 -18.73
C LYS A 155 15.67 2.62 -19.78
N ALA A 156 14.62 2.40 -20.56
CA ALA A 156 14.21 3.31 -21.61
C ALA A 156 13.78 4.69 -21.06
N ILE A 157 13.12 4.72 -19.89
CA ILE A 157 12.78 5.95 -19.17
C ILE A 157 14.05 6.65 -18.65
N CYS A 158 14.99 5.92 -18.05
CA CYS A 158 16.27 6.50 -17.60
C CYS A 158 17.03 7.15 -18.75
N ASP A 159 17.13 6.45 -19.89
CA ASP A 159 17.85 6.93 -21.08
C ASP A 159 17.29 8.29 -21.58
N VAL A 160 15.98 8.50 -21.55
CA VAL A 160 15.34 9.74 -22.03
C VAL A 160 15.29 10.86 -20.99
N THR A 161 15.15 10.50 -19.71
CA THR A 161 15.10 11.51 -18.63
C THR A 161 16.49 12.03 -18.24
N GLY A 162 17.56 11.36 -18.70
CA GLY A 162 18.93 11.66 -18.29
C GLY A 162 19.15 11.47 -16.79
N GLN A 163 18.32 10.65 -16.15
CA GLN A 163 18.43 10.28 -14.74
C GLN A 163 19.16 8.95 -14.62
N ASP A 164 20.13 8.89 -13.72
CA ASP A 164 20.94 7.68 -13.53
C ASP A 164 20.16 6.55 -12.83
N GLN A 165 19.06 6.85 -12.11
CA GLN A 165 18.31 5.86 -11.33
C GLN A 165 16.81 6.19 -11.18
N LEU A 166 15.96 5.17 -11.35
CA LEU A 166 14.61 5.11 -10.79
C LEU A 166 14.69 4.30 -9.49
N ALA A 167 14.35 4.91 -8.35
CA ALA A 167 14.43 4.26 -7.04
C ALA A 167 13.08 3.65 -6.65
N PHE A 168 13.07 2.36 -6.31
CA PHE A 168 11.95 1.72 -5.63
C PHE A 168 12.35 1.28 -4.22
N PHE A 169 11.48 1.55 -3.26
CA PHE A 169 11.64 1.12 -1.88
C PHE A 169 10.46 0.21 -1.52
N ASP A 170 10.72 -1.08 -1.44
CA ASP A 170 9.82 -1.99 -0.72
C ASP A 170 10.30 -2.14 0.72
N ALA A 171 9.35 -2.12 1.64
CA ALA A 171 9.54 -2.50 3.01
C ALA A 171 8.21 -3.12 3.45
N ILE A 172 8.23 -4.43 3.70
CA ILE A 172 7.06 -5.21 4.09
C ILE A 172 7.09 -5.36 5.61
N ALA A 173 5.92 -5.22 6.24
CA ALA A 173 5.80 -5.45 7.67
C ALA A 173 5.48 -6.92 7.98
N PRO A 174 6.02 -7.50 9.07
CA PRO A 174 5.74 -8.88 9.45
C PRO A 174 4.26 -9.15 9.68
N ILE A 175 3.84 -10.38 9.40
CA ILE A 175 2.49 -10.90 9.67
C ILE A 175 2.61 -12.03 10.70
N VAL A 176 1.77 -11.99 11.72
CA VAL A 176 1.72 -12.98 12.81
C VAL A 176 0.40 -13.74 12.80
N HIS A 177 0.43 -14.99 13.27
CA HIS A 177 -0.77 -15.78 13.47
C HIS A 177 -1.51 -15.33 14.74
N LYS A 178 -2.84 -15.19 14.68
CA LYS A 178 -3.64 -14.78 15.83
C LYS A 178 -3.48 -15.73 17.03
N GLU A 179 -3.40 -17.02 16.75
CA GLU A 179 -3.29 -18.06 17.78
C GLU A 179 -1.98 -18.01 18.59
N SER A 180 -0.94 -17.36 18.07
CA SER A 180 0.33 -17.16 18.79
C SER A 180 0.33 -15.91 19.68
N ILE A 181 -0.78 -15.15 19.74
CA ILE A 181 -0.88 -13.92 20.52
C ILE A 181 -1.36 -14.23 21.95
N ASP A 182 -0.61 -13.75 22.93
CA ASP A 182 -0.95 -13.82 24.34
C ASP A 182 -1.94 -12.70 24.74
N PHE A 183 -3.23 -13.04 24.81
CA PHE A 183 -4.31 -12.11 25.16
C PHE A 183 -4.43 -11.82 26.66
N ASP A 184 -3.64 -12.47 27.52
CA ASP A 184 -3.52 -12.05 28.92
C ASP A 184 -2.70 -10.74 29.03
N LYS A 185 -1.99 -10.37 27.96
CA LYS A 185 -1.21 -9.12 27.85
C LYS A 185 -1.74 -8.20 26.76
N ALA A 186 -2.22 -8.76 25.66
CA ALA A 186 -2.76 -8.02 24.53
C ALA A 186 -4.24 -7.67 24.72
N TRP A 187 -4.71 -6.62 24.05
CA TRP A 187 -6.14 -6.29 24.04
C TRP A 187 -6.60 -5.69 22.72
N TYR A 188 -7.89 -5.84 22.42
CA TYR A 188 -8.52 -5.18 21.30
C TYR A 188 -8.89 -3.74 21.65
N GLN A 189 -8.38 -2.77 20.89
CA GLN A 189 -8.78 -1.37 21.02
C GLN A 189 -8.42 -0.55 19.78
N SER A 190 -9.37 0.21 19.26
CA SER A 190 -9.12 1.32 18.33
C SER A 190 -8.81 2.59 19.10
N ARG A 191 -7.93 3.45 18.57
CA ARG A 191 -7.55 4.70 19.25
C ARG A 191 -8.77 5.59 19.50
N TYR A 192 -8.89 6.10 20.71
CA TYR A 192 -10.02 6.89 21.21
C TYR A 192 -11.37 6.16 21.08
N ASP A 193 -11.34 4.83 21.04
CA ASP A 193 -12.52 3.97 20.89
C ASP A 193 -13.38 4.31 19.66
N LYS A 194 -12.75 4.84 18.59
CA LYS A 194 -13.42 5.10 17.30
C LYS A 194 -13.90 3.78 16.67
N GLY A 195 -15.02 3.82 15.95
CA GLY A 195 -15.58 2.65 15.26
C GLY A 195 -16.31 1.70 16.21
N ASP A 196 -16.16 0.38 16.01
CA ASP A 196 -16.63 -0.63 16.97
C ASP A 196 -15.68 -0.79 18.18
N GLY A 197 -14.55 -0.07 18.13
CA GLY A 197 -13.54 -0.02 19.17
C GLY A 197 -12.60 -1.22 19.20
N LYS A 198 -12.62 -2.16 18.25
CA LYS A 198 -11.88 -3.45 18.36
C LYS A 198 -11.07 -3.83 17.12
N ASP A 199 -10.71 -2.88 16.29
CA ASP A 199 -10.08 -3.15 14.99
C ASP A 199 -8.58 -3.51 15.07
N TYR A 200 -7.93 -3.17 16.19
CA TYR A 200 -6.51 -3.42 16.42
C TYR A 200 -6.28 -4.26 17.68
N ILE A 201 -5.34 -5.20 17.60
CA ILE A 201 -4.75 -5.82 18.78
C ILE A 201 -3.57 -4.95 19.21
N ASN A 202 -3.51 -4.57 20.48
CA ASN A 202 -2.47 -3.73 21.04
C ASN A 202 -1.59 -4.56 21.96
N LEU A 203 -0.28 -4.53 21.72
CA LEU A 203 0.74 -5.15 22.54
C LEU A 203 1.43 -4.04 23.36
N PRO A 204 1.25 -4.00 24.69
CA PRO A 204 1.80 -2.92 25.50
C PRO A 204 3.30 -3.11 25.72
N MET A 205 4.02 -2.00 25.77
CA MET A 205 5.41 -1.98 26.25
C MET A 205 5.55 -0.95 27.37
N THR A 206 6.21 -1.37 28.45
CA THR A 206 6.79 -0.45 29.41
C THR A 206 7.89 0.38 28.75
N ARG A 207 8.27 1.49 29.40
CA ARG A 207 9.39 2.31 28.93
C ARG A 207 10.70 1.52 28.85
N ALA A 208 10.99 0.67 29.84
CA ALA A 208 12.20 -0.14 29.86
C ALA A 208 12.22 -1.16 28.71
N GLN A 209 11.10 -1.85 28.46
CA GLN A 209 10.99 -2.76 27.31
C GLN A 209 11.18 -2.04 25.98
N TYR A 210 10.65 -0.82 25.83
CA TYR A 210 10.84 -0.02 24.63
C TYR A 210 12.31 0.37 24.43
N GLU A 211 13.00 0.79 25.49
CA GLU A 211 14.42 1.12 25.43
C GLU A 211 15.27 -0.09 25.02
N THR A 212 15.02 -1.27 25.60
CA THR A 212 15.66 -2.53 25.19
C THR A 212 15.34 -2.89 23.74
N PHE A 213 14.09 -2.77 23.31
CA PHE A 213 13.71 -3.04 21.91
C PHE A 213 14.42 -2.12 20.93
N ILE A 214 14.60 -0.84 21.24
CA ILE A 214 15.36 0.09 20.40
C ILE A 214 16.83 -0.35 20.31
N GLU A 215 17.44 -0.76 21.42
CA GLU A 215 18.82 -1.27 21.42
C GLU A 215 18.96 -2.53 20.55
N ASP A 216 18.05 -3.49 20.74
CA ASP A 216 18.01 -4.73 19.96
C ASP A 216 17.79 -4.47 18.47
N LEU A 217 16.90 -3.54 18.13
CA LEU A 217 16.57 -3.16 16.76
C LEU A 217 17.74 -2.49 16.04
N LEU A 218 18.49 -1.64 16.75
CA LEU A 218 19.68 -0.97 16.20
C LEU A 218 20.87 -1.93 16.05
N ALA A 219 20.94 -2.98 16.87
CA ALA A 219 21.97 -4.01 16.80
C ALA A 219 21.67 -5.13 15.77
N ALA A 220 20.42 -5.22 15.30
CA ALA A 220 19.96 -6.31 14.46
C ALA A 220 20.61 -6.34 13.06
N GLU A 221 20.87 -7.55 12.57
CA GLU A 221 21.38 -7.78 11.22
C GLU A 221 20.33 -7.45 10.15
N LYS A 222 20.73 -6.61 9.21
CA LYS A 222 19.94 -6.19 8.05
C LYS A 222 20.37 -7.01 6.84
N HIS A 223 19.45 -7.23 5.90
CA HIS A 223 19.85 -7.68 4.58
C HIS A 223 20.87 -6.69 3.99
N GLN A 224 21.99 -7.22 3.50
CA GLN A 224 23.02 -6.38 2.88
C GLN A 224 22.42 -5.65 1.69
N PHE A 225 22.56 -4.33 1.69
CA PHE A 225 22.31 -3.51 0.50
C PHE A 225 23.10 -4.10 -0.65
N LYS A 226 22.44 -4.38 -1.78
CA LYS A 226 23.17 -4.52 -3.03
C LYS A 226 23.93 -3.20 -3.25
N ASP A 227 25.13 -3.24 -3.83
CA ASP A 227 26.00 -2.05 -3.89
C ASP A 227 25.33 -0.80 -4.51
N TRP A 228 24.28 -0.99 -5.31
CA TRP A 228 23.48 0.08 -5.91
C TRP A 228 22.41 0.70 -4.99
N GLU A 229 22.04 0.06 -3.86
CA GLU A 229 21.04 0.60 -2.90
C GLU A 229 21.66 1.51 -1.83
N LYS A 230 23.00 1.52 -1.69
CA LYS A 230 23.71 2.22 -0.60
C LYS A 230 23.55 3.74 -0.65
N ASP A 231 23.44 4.30 -1.85
CA ASP A 231 23.34 5.75 -2.09
C ASP A 231 21.91 6.22 -2.41
N THR A 232 20.92 5.31 -2.40
CA THR A 232 19.55 5.63 -2.74
C THR A 232 18.82 6.24 -1.52
N PRO A 233 18.35 7.50 -1.58
CA PRO A 233 17.73 8.16 -0.43
C PRO A 233 16.37 7.55 -0.12
N TYR A 234 16.16 7.11 1.12
CA TYR A 234 14.89 6.50 1.54
C TYR A 234 13.66 7.36 1.19
N PHE A 235 12.57 6.70 0.81
CA PHE A 235 11.27 7.36 0.73
C PHE A 235 10.79 7.74 2.14
N GLU A 236 10.83 9.03 2.46
CA GLU A 236 10.50 9.58 3.78
C GLU A 236 9.09 9.22 4.28
N GLY A 237 8.16 8.94 3.36
CA GLY A 237 6.79 8.50 3.69
C GLY A 237 6.66 7.03 4.11
N CYS A 238 7.68 6.19 3.87
CA CYS A 238 7.69 4.76 4.19
C CYS A 238 9.11 4.30 4.53
N LEU A 239 9.53 4.53 5.77
CA LEU A 239 10.88 4.19 6.25
C LEU A 239 10.88 2.82 6.94
N PRO A 240 11.90 1.98 6.74
CA PRO A 240 12.10 0.78 7.56
C PRO A 240 12.17 1.13 9.05
N ILE A 241 11.61 0.29 9.92
CA ILE A 241 11.50 0.55 11.36
C ILE A 241 12.88 0.75 12.01
N GLU A 242 13.90 0.01 11.57
CA GLU A 242 15.28 0.16 12.00
C GLU A 242 15.88 1.52 11.58
N VAL A 243 15.53 2.04 10.41
CA VAL A 243 15.98 3.38 9.94
C VAL A 243 15.28 4.48 10.72
N MET A 244 14.00 4.29 11.08
CA MET A 244 13.30 5.22 11.96
C MET A 244 13.95 5.27 13.36
N ALA A 245 14.38 4.12 13.89
CA ALA A 245 15.07 4.04 15.17
C ALA A 245 16.43 4.75 15.15
N GLU A 246 17.20 4.64 14.05
CA GLU A 246 18.50 5.32 13.89
C GLU A 246 18.37 6.85 13.93
N ARG A 247 17.24 7.39 13.47
CA ARG A 247 16.96 8.83 13.48
C ARG A 247 16.68 9.38 14.88
N GLY A 248 16.48 8.49 15.86
CA GLY A 248 16.44 8.86 17.26
C GLY A 248 15.66 7.86 18.11
N PRO A 249 16.04 7.70 19.39
CA PRO A 249 15.48 6.67 20.27
C PRO A 249 14.01 6.87 20.59
N ARG A 250 13.44 8.06 20.33
CA ARG A 250 12.01 8.35 20.55
C ARG A 250 11.17 8.34 19.27
N THR A 251 11.79 8.22 18.09
CA THR A 251 11.09 8.35 16.81
C THR A 251 9.91 7.39 16.72
N LEU A 252 10.09 6.13 17.11
CA LEU A 252 9.02 5.13 17.06
C LEU A 252 7.89 5.44 18.04
N SER A 253 8.19 5.91 19.26
CA SER A 253 7.20 6.31 20.26
C SER A 253 6.33 7.52 19.88
N PHE A 254 6.77 8.32 18.90
CA PHE A 254 5.96 9.39 18.30
C PHE A 254 5.34 8.99 16.96
N GLY A 255 5.79 7.90 16.35
CA GLY A 255 5.33 7.37 15.07
C GLY A 255 4.47 6.10 15.23
N PRO A 256 4.91 4.95 14.68
CA PRO A 256 4.11 3.73 14.62
C PRO A 256 3.83 3.12 16.00
N MET A 257 4.69 3.35 16.99
CA MET A 257 4.57 2.77 18.33
C MET A 257 3.96 3.72 19.37
N LYS A 258 3.31 4.82 18.93
CA LYS A 258 2.73 5.81 19.85
C LYS A 258 1.60 5.21 20.69
N PRO A 259 1.54 5.39 22.01
CA PRO A 259 0.46 4.84 22.84
C PRO A 259 -0.81 5.73 22.92
N VAL A 260 -0.85 6.85 22.18
CA VAL A 260 -1.89 7.89 22.33
C VAL A 260 -3.30 7.39 21.99
N GLY A 261 -4.26 7.68 22.88
CA GLY A 261 -5.67 7.30 22.69
C GLY A 261 -5.94 5.82 23.01
N LEU A 262 -5.08 5.17 23.76
CA LEU A 262 -5.24 3.78 24.18
C LEU A 262 -5.23 3.68 25.72
N THR A 263 -5.97 2.72 26.25
CA THR A 263 -6.04 2.41 27.67
C THR A 263 -5.85 0.92 27.84
N ASN A 264 -4.77 0.52 28.50
CA ASN A 264 -4.49 -0.90 28.76
C ASN A 264 -5.46 -1.42 29.84
N PRO A 265 -6.38 -2.35 29.54
CA PRO A 265 -7.33 -2.86 30.53
C PRO A 265 -6.66 -3.74 31.59
N HIS A 266 -5.50 -4.32 31.28
CA HIS A 266 -4.76 -5.22 32.17
C HIS A 266 -3.92 -4.45 33.19
N ASP A 267 -3.57 -3.20 32.88
CA ASP A 267 -2.83 -2.30 33.77
C ASP A 267 -3.17 -0.82 33.44
N PRO A 268 -4.34 -0.34 33.89
CA PRO A 268 -4.87 0.97 33.50
C PRO A 268 -4.13 2.16 34.14
N GLU A 269 -3.45 1.92 35.26
CA GLU A 269 -2.75 2.96 36.03
C GLU A 269 -1.33 3.21 35.49
N THR A 270 -0.71 2.22 34.84
CA THR A 270 0.62 2.37 34.28
C THR A 270 0.59 3.06 32.94
N ARG A 271 1.35 4.16 32.85
CA ARG A 271 1.57 4.83 31.57
C ARG A 271 2.41 3.95 30.64
N LEU A 272 1.85 3.61 29.48
CA LEU A 272 2.56 2.91 28.41
C LEU A 272 3.76 3.71 27.90
N GLY A 273 4.89 3.03 27.72
CA GLY A 273 6.06 3.59 27.06
C GLY A 273 5.90 3.59 25.54
N ALA A 274 5.35 2.50 25.01
CA ALA A 274 5.04 2.31 23.60
C ALA A 274 3.95 1.23 23.43
N VAL A 275 3.46 1.07 22.20
CA VAL A 275 2.51 0.00 21.83
C VAL A 275 2.86 -0.52 20.45
N VAL A 276 2.74 -1.83 20.23
CA VAL A 276 2.69 -2.39 18.87
C VAL A 276 1.23 -2.65 18.53
N GLN A 277 0.76 -2.12 17.40
CA GLN A 277 -0.59 -2.40 16.93
C GLN A 277 -0.56 -3.47 15.83
N LEU A 278 -1.42 -4.46 15.94
CA LEU A 278 -1.64 -5.46 14.92
C LEU A 278 -3.01 -5.26 14.28
N ARG A 279 -3.11 -5.37 12.96
CA ARG A 279 -4.36 -5.25 12.21
C ARG A 279 -4.70 -6.56 11.50
N GLN A 280 -5.98 -6.92 11.48
CA GLN A 280 -6.46 -8.08 10.75
C GLN A 280 -6.08 -7.98 9.26
N ASP A 281 -5.40 -9.02 8.76
CA ASP A 281 -4.87 -9.06 7.40
C ASP A 281 -5.77 -9.84 6.45
N ASN A 282 -6.43 -10.91 6.93
CA ASN A 282 -7.33 -11.74 6.12
C ASN A 282 -8.77 -11.75 6.65
N ALA A 283 -9.74 -12.06 5.78
CA ALA A 283 -11.17 -12.08 6.14
C ALA A 283 -11.49 -13.05 7.29
N LEU A 284 -10.77 -14.19 7.37
CA LEU A 284 -10.93 -15.19 8.44
C LEU A 284 -10.43 -14.71 9.82
N GLY A 285 -9.65 -13.62 9.88
CA GLY A 285 -9.11 -13.11 11.13
C GLY A 285 -8.10 -14.04 11.78
N THR A 286 -7.35 -14.81 10.98
CA THR A 286 -6.29 -15.71 11.46
C THR A 286 -4.89 -15.11 11.34
N LEU A 287 -4.72 -14.11 10.46
CA LEU A 287 -3.46 -13.42 10.20
C LEU A 287 -3.56 -11.94 10.57
N TYR A 288 -2.52 -11.42 11.21
CA TYR A 288 -2.46 -10.03 11.65
C TYR A 288 -1.13 -9.37 11.26
N ASN A 289 -1.20 -8.23 10.58
CA ASN A 289 -0.05 -7.44 10.17
C ASN A 289 0.43 -6.50 11.29
N MET A 290 1.76 -6.39 11.47
CA MET A 290 2.38 -5.42 12.40
C MET A 290 2.38 -4.01 11.82
N VAL A 291 1.53 -3.13 12.33
CA VAL A 291 1.27 -1.81 11.72
C VAL A 291 2.48 -0.89 11.85
N GLY A 292 3.05 -0.50 10.71
CA GLY A 292 4.18 0.43 10.66
C GLY A 292 5.55 -0.22 10.94
N PHE A 293 5.62 -1.55 10.87
CA PHE A 293 6.83 -2.35 11.10
C PHE A 293 7.48 -2.82 9.78
N GLN A 294 7.31 -2.06 8.70
CA GLN A 294 8.03 -2.32 7.46
C GLN A 294 9.54 -2.39 7.73
N THR A 295 10.22 -3.41 7.21
CA THR A 295 11.61 -3.69 7.63
C THR A 295 12.44 -4.35 6.52
N LYS A 296 13.76 -4.21 6.60
CA LYS A 296 14.78 -4.95 5.83
C LYS A 296 15.65 -5.84 6.73
N LEU A 297 15.26 -6.05 7.99
CA LEU A 297 15.91 -7.01 8.88
C LEU A 297 15.88 -8.42 8.30
N THR A 298 16.90 -9.21 8.57
CA THR A 298 16.87 -10.64 8.23
C THR A 298 15.73 -11.33 8.98
N TYR A 299 15.16 -12.39 8.40
CA TYR A 299 14.04 -13.11 9.02
C TYR A 299 14.37 -13.63 10.44
N GLY A 300 15.62 -14.06 10.67
CA GLY A 300 16.07 -14.50 11.99
C GLY A 300 16.02 -13.37 13.04
N GLU A 301 16.35 -12.15 12.64
CA GLU A 301 16.26 -10.97 13.51
C GLU A 301 14.83 -10.48 13.70
N GLN A 302 13.97 -10.63 12.70
CA GLN A 302 12.53 -10.35 12.87
C GLN A 302 11.86 -11.30 13.86
N GLN A 303 12.35 -12.55 13.96
CA GLN A 303 11.80 -13.57 14.87
C GLN A 303 12.31 -13.44 16.31
N ARG A 304 13.48 -12.83 16.52
CA ARG A 304 14.14 -12.66 17.83
C ARG A 304 13.41 -11.66 18.71
#